data_AF-G5SXB3-F1
#
_entry.id   AF-G5SXB3-F1
#
_cell.length_a   1.000
_cell.length_b   1.000
_cell.length_c   1.000
_cell.angle_alpha   90.00
_cell.angle_beta   90.00
_cell.angle_gamma   90.00
#
_symmetry.space_group_name_H-M   'P 1'
#
loop_
_entity.id
_entity.type
_entity.pdbx_description
1 polymer ?
#
loop_
_entity_poly.entity_id
_entity_poly.type
_entity_poly.pdbx_seq_one_letter_code
_entity_poly.pdbx_strand_id
1 'polypeptide(L)' 'AETGAGQHGVATATAAALLGLECDVYMGAVDIERQRLNVFRMELLGARVVSITDGLQTLKEATTAAI' A
#
# COMPACT_ATOMS: atom_id res chain seq x y z
N ALA A 1 -1.03 -5.06 -4.72
CA ALA A 1 0.17 -4.24 -5.05
C ALA A 1 1.01 -4.05 -3.80
N GLU A 2 2.29 -3.73 -3.95
CA GLU A 2 3.23 -3.47 -2.87
C GLU A 2 3.73 -2.02 -2.93
N THR A 3 4.02 -1.41 -1.77
CA THR A 3 4.65 -0.09 -1.77
C THR A 3 5.44 0.18 -0.49
N GLY A 4 6.44 1.06 -0.58
CA GLY A 4 7.21 1.58 0.54
C GLY A 4 6.93 3.07 0.74
N ALA A 5 7.47 3.93 -0.13
CA ALA A 5 7.19 5.37 -0.08
C ALA A 5 5.71 5.74 -0.35
N GLY A 6 4.92 4.83 -0.96
CA GLY A 6 3.49 5.00 -1.19
C GLY A 6 3.09 5.47 -2.59
N GLN A 7 4.01 5.96 -3.43
CA GLN A 7 3.64 6.49 -4.76
C GLN A 7 3.06 5.42 -5.70
N HIS A 8 3.70 4.24 -5.75
CA HIS A 8 3.17 3.11 -6.52
C HIS A 8 1.78 2.69 -6.00
N GLY A 9 1.60 2.61 -4.67
CA GLY A 9 0.32 2.25 -4.08
C GLY A 9 -0.80 3.22 -4.42
N VAL A 10 -0.53 4.53 -4.36
CA VAL A 10 -1.51 5.57 -4.76
C VAL A 10 -1.84 5.48 -6.25
N ALA A 11 -0.85 5.27 -7.12
CA ALA A 11 -1.09 5.11 -8.55
C ALA A 11 -1.97 3.87 -8.84
N THR A 12 -1.67 2.74 -8.22
CA THR A 12 -2.45 1.51 -8.39
C THR A 12 -3.87 1.65 -7.82
N ALA A 13 -4.03 2.24 -6.63
CA ALA A 13 -5.33 2.53 -6.04
C ALA A 13 -6.18 3.44 -6.95
N THR A 14 -5.55 4.45 -7.57
CA THR A 14 -6.23 5.34 -8.51
C THR A 14 -6.72 4.59 -9.74
N ALA A 15 -5.89 3.72 -10.32
CA ALA A 15 -6.26 2.91 -11.47
C ALA A 15 -7.38 1.92 -11.12
N ALA A 16 -7.30 1.27 -9.96
CA ALA A 16 -8.32 0.34 -9.50
C ALA A 16 -9.67 1.03 -9.27
N ALA A 17 -9.68 2.20 -8.62
CA ALA A 17 -10.87 3.02 -8.42
C ALA A 17 -11.51 3.43 -9.76
N LEU A 18 -10.71 3.84 -10.75
CA LEU A 18 -11.19 4.21 -12.08
C LEU A 18 -11.83 3.02 -12.81
N LEU A 19 -11.28 1.81 -12.62
CA LEU A 19 -11.74 0.60 -13.30
C LEU A 19 -12.80 -0.18 -12.51
N GLY A 20 -13.19 0.28 -11.32
CA GLY A 20 -14.14 -0.40 -10.43
C GLY A 20 -13.63 -1.74 -9.89
N LEU A 21 -12.32 -1.85 -9.67
CA LEU A 21 -11.66 -3.06 -9.15
C LEU A 21 -11.37 -2.90 -7.65
N GLU A 22 -11.45 -4.00 -6.91
CA GLU A 22 -10.91 -4.07 -5.55
C GLU A 22 -9.39 -3.98 -5.57
N CYS A 23 -8.80 -3.31 -4.58
CA CYS A 23 -7.36 -3.09 -4.52
C CYS A 23 -6.83 -3.28 -3.10
N ASP A 24 -6.00 -4.31 -2.93
CA ASP A 24 -5.17 -4.48 -1.74
C ASP A 24 -3.76 -3.93 -2.00
N VAL A 25 -3.28 -3.07 -1.10
CA VAL A 25 -1.91 -2.53 -1.12
C VAL A 25 -1.16 -2.98 0.14
N TYR A 26 -0.17 -3.83 -0.04
CA TYR A 26 0.72 -4.29 1.01
C TYR A 26 1.81 -3.26 1.26
N MET A 27 2.00 -2.88 2.52
CA MET A 27 2.94 -1.85 2.91
C MET A 27 3.53 -2.20 4.28
N GLY A 28 4.85 -2.05 4.42
CA GLY A 28 5.53 -2.32 5.67
C GLY A 28 5.06 -1.39 6.80
N ALA A 29 4.91 -1.91 8.02
CA ALA A 29 4.37 -1.14 9.15
C ALA A 29 5.18 0.14 9.46
N VAL A 30 6.51 0.10 9.30
CA VAL A 30 7.39 1.26 9.48
C VAL A 30 7.14 2.30 8.38
N ASP A 31 6.93 1.85 7.15
CA ASP A 31 6.64 2.73 6.02
C ASP A 31 5.24 3.35 6.12
N ILE A 32 4.24 2.62 6.64
CA ILE A 32 2.90 3.14 6.95
C ILE A 32 2.99 4.33 7.92
N GLU A 33 3.73 4.19 9.02
CA GLU A 33 3.87 5.28 10.00
C GLU A 33 4.62 6.48 9.40
N ARG A 34 5.62 6.25 8.56
CA ARG A 34 6.39 7.33 7.91
C ARG A 34 5.62 8.04 6.81
N GLN A 35 4.71 7.35 6.12
CA GLN A 35 4.05 7.81 4.89
C GLN A 35 2.53 7.89 5.01
N ARG A 36 2.03 8.29 6.19
CA ARG A 36 0.59 8.35 6.51
C ARG A 36 -0.26 9.12 5.50
N LEU A 37 0.30 10.17 4.87
CA LEU A 37 -0.42 10.92 3.84
C LEU A 37 -0.73 10.07 2.60
N ASN A 38 0.19 9.20 2.18
CA ASN A 38 -0.04 8.31 1.04
C ASN A 38 -0.95 7.14 1.43
N VAL A 39 -0.86 6.64 2.66
CA VAL A 39 -1.82 5.65 3.21
C VAL A 39 -3.24 6.22 3.16
N PHE A 40 -3.43 7.42 3.70
CA PHE A 40 -4.71 8.11 3.66
C PHE A 40 -5.25 8.31 2.24
N ARG A 41 -4.38 8.66 1.27
CA ARG A 41 -4.78 8.79 -0.14
C ARG A 41 -5.25 7.46 -0.73
N MET A 42 -4.56 6.36 -0.42
CA MET A 42 -4.96 5.02 -0.89
C MET A 42 -6.33 4.63 -0.31
N GLU A 43 -6.55 4.85 0.99
CA GLU A 43 -7.83 4.58 1.65
C GLU A 43 -8.96 5.46 1.11
N LEU A 44 -8.68 6.74 0.84
CA LEU A 44 -9.64 7.67 0.22
C LEU A 44 -10.07 7.20 -1.19
N LEU A 45 -9.18 6.55 -1.92
CA LEU A 45 -9.45 5.93 -3.22
C LEU A 45 -10.14 4.56 -3.10
N GLY A 46 -10.42 4.09 -1.89
CA GLY A 46 -11.10 2.81 -1.61
C GLY A 46 -10.18 1.59 -1.61
N ALA A 47 -8.86 1.76 -1.67
CA ALA A 47 -7.93 0.65 -1.51
C ALA A 47 -7.76 0.25 -0.05
N ARG A 48 -7.62 -1.06 0.22
CA ARG A 48 -7.30 -1.60 1.54
C ARG A 48 -5.79 -1.65 1.71
N VAL A 49 -5.26 -0.92 2.69
CA VAL A 49 -3.82 -0.96 3.02
C VAL A 49 -3.55 -2.06 4.04
N VAL A 50 -2.75 -3.05 3.66
CA VAL A 50 -2.41 -4.21 4.48
C VAL A 50 -1.03 -4.01 5.10
N SER A 51 -1.00 -3.90 6.42
CA SER A 51 0.23 -3.69 7.19
C SER A 51 1.04 -4.97 7.33
N ILE A 52 2.31 -4.94 6.90
CA ILE A 52 3.25 -6.04 7.07
C ILE A 52 4.15 -5.77 8.28
N THR A 53 4.09 -6.66 9.26
CA THR A 53 4.81 -6.55 10.54
C THR A 53 5.97 -7.54 10.67
N ASP A 54 6.18 -8.39 9.67
CA ASP A 54 7.32 -9.30 9.60
C ASP A 54 8.61 -8.58 9.21
N GLY A 55 9.74 -9.17 9.60
CA GLY A 55 11.07 -8.74 9.16
C GLY A 55 11.39 -7.28 9.48
N LEU A 56 11.96 -6.57 8.52
CA LEU A 56 12.29 -5.15 8.66
C LEU A 56 11.08 -4.21 8.50
N GLN A 57 9.91 -4.76 8.14
CA GLN A 57 8.66 -4.02 8.02
C GLN A 57 8.74 -2.86 7.02
N THR A 58 9.44 -3.07 5.90
CA THR A 58 9.60 -2.09 4.82
C THR A 58 9.19 -2.69 3.47
N LEU A 59 9.43 -1.96 2.37
CA LEU A 59 9.11 -2.40 1.00
C LEU A 59 9.48 -3.86 0.70
N LYS A 60 10.65 -4.35 1.14
CA LYS A 60 11.09 -5.72 0.83
C LYS A 60 10.08 -6.76 1.32
N GLU A 61 9.63 -6.64 2.56
CA GLU A 61 8.65 -7.57 3.14
C GLU A 61 7.27 -7.37 2.52
N ALA A 62 6.89 -6.13 2.18
CA ALA A 62 5.67 -5.84 1.45
C ALA A 62 5.62 -6.52 0.07
N THR A 63 6.73 -6.58 -0.66
CA THR A 63 6.82 -7.28 -1.95
C THR A 63 6.59 -8.78 -1.78
N THR A 64 7.18 -9.40 -0.75
CA THR A 64 6.98 -10.84 -0.50
C THR A 64 5.54 -11.18 -0.15
N ALA A 65 4.86 -10.32 0.64
CA ALA A 65 3.47 -10.54 1.02
C ALA A 65 2.45 -10.29 -0.10
N ALA A 66 2.85 -9.60 -1.17
CA ALA A 66 1.99 -9.25 -2.30
C ALA A 66 1.93 -10.33 -3.40
N ILE A 67 2.78 -11.37 -3.33
CA ILE A 67 2.88 -12.49 -4.27
C ILE A 67 2.23 -13.74 -3.64
#